data_AF-A0A7C6XGR1-F1
#
_entry.id   AF-A0A7C6XGR1-F1
#
_cell.length_a   1.000
_cell.length_b   1.000
_cell.length_c   1.000
_cell.angle_alpha   90.00
_cell.angle_beta   90.00
_cell.angle_gamma   90.00
#
_symmetry.space_group_name_H-M   'P 1'
#
loop_
_entity.id
_entity.type
_entity.pdbx_description
1 polymer ?
#
loop_
_entity_poly.entity_id
_entity_poly.type
_entity_poly.pdbx_seq_one_letter_code
_entity_poly.pdbx_strand_id
1 'polypeptide(L)'
;MRCLYRVGQFVRHTVTRAAALDVGPAHRVLSGQALALFRRMPAGDQRHALDVLAHLCAQGPVPQDLAMAALLHDAGKALAGR
;
A
#
# COMPACT_ATOMS: atom_id res chain seq x y z
N MET A 1 2.65 -10.20 25.29
CA MET A 1 2.24 -8.94 24.62
C MET A 1 2.96 -8.81 23.27
N ARG A 2 2.30 -9.22 22.18
CA ARG A 2 2.84 -9.43 20.81
C ARG A 2 2.97 -8.13 19.97
N CYS A 3 2.90 -6.97 20.61
CA CYS A 3 2.77 -5.68 19.92
C CYS A 3 4.09 -5.22 19.27
N LEU A 4 5.24 -5.63 19.82
CA LEU A 4 6.56 -5.14 19.38
C LEU A 4 7.24 -5.98 18.28
N TYR A 5 6.78 -7.22 18.03
CA TYR A 5 7.37 -8.07 16.97
C TYR A 5 6.91 -7.67 15.55
N ARG A 6 5.70 -7.11 15.40
CA ARG A 6 5.17 -6.65 14.10
C ARG A 6 5.84 -5.37 13.60
N VAL A 7 6.38 -4.55 14.50
CA VAL A 7 7.14 -3.34 14.16
C VAL A 7 8.48 -3.68 13.50
N GLY A 8 9.07 -4.85 13.82
CA GLY A 8 10.28 -5.36 13.16
C GLY A 8 10.09 -5.77 11.68
N GLN A 9 8.86 -6.10 11.28
CA GLN A 9 8.49 -6.36 9.88
C GLN A 9 8.31 -5.07 9.07
N PHE A 10 8.07 -3.94 9.77
CA PHE A 10 7.79 -2.62 9.21
C PHE A 10 9.04 -1.85 8.71
N VAL A 11 10.27 -2.29 9.05
CA VAL A 11 11.51 -1.51 8.79
C VAL A 11 12.58 -2.25 7.95
N ARG A 12 12.57 -3.59 7.87
CA ARG A 12 13.66 -4.34 7.20
C ARG A 12 13.50 -4.58 5.70
N HIS A 13 12.35 -4.29 5.10
CA HIS A 13 12.20 -4.30 3.63
C HIS A 13 12.28 -2.90 3.00
N THR A 14 12.39 -1.85 3.81
CA THR A 14 12.32 -0.45 3.38
C THR A 14 13.57 0.04 2.65
N VAL A 15 14.63 -0.76 2.50
CA VAL A 15 15.79 -0.38 1.70
C VAL A 15 16.42 -1.61 1.06
N THR A 16 16.10 -1.90 -0.20
CA THR A 16 17.13 -2.17 -1.22
C THR A 16 16.51 -2.28 -2.60
N ARG A 17 17.00 -1.38 -3.46
CA ARG A 17 16.73 -1.22 -4.89
C ARG A 17 15.37 -0.58 -5.20
N ALA A 18 15.47 0.65 -5.70
CA ALA A 18 14.52 1.31 -6.58
C ALA A 18 14.30 0.47 -7.86
N ALA A 19 13.77 -0.74 -7.72
CA ALA A 19 13.09 -1.41 -8.80
C ALA A 19 11.86 -0.57 -9.10
N ALA A 20 11.67 -0.17 -10.35
CA ALA A 20 10.53 0.61 -10.80
C ALA A 20 9.24 0.04 -10.16
N LEU A 21 8.57 0.88 -9.37
CA LEU A 21 7.28 0.54 -8.77
C LEU A 21 6.29 0.30 -9.91
N ASP A 22 5.89 -0.96 -10.11
CA ASP A 22 4.79 -1.28 -11.02
C ASP A 22 3.47 -0.89 -10.37
N VAL A 23 2.98 0.29 -10.74
CA VAL A 23 1.70 0.83 -10.29
C VAL A 23 0.51 0.29 -11.09
N GLY A 24 0.73 -0.58 -12.07
CA GLY A 24 -0.31 -1.19 -12.91
C GLY A 24 -1.46 -1.83 -12.14
N PRO A 25 -1.21 -2.60 -11.05
CA PRO A 25 -2.27 -3.15 -10.22
C PRO A 25 -3.12 -2.07 -9.54
N ALA A 26 -2.50 -0.98 -9.06
CA ALA A 26 -3.22 0.12 -8.44
C ALA A 26 -4.13 0.84 -9.44
N HIS A 27 -3.73 0.96 -10.71
CA HIS A 27 -4.55 1.55 -11.78
C HIS A 27 -5.83 0.76 -12.11
N ARG A 28 -5.85 -0.55 -11.84
CA ARG A 28 -7.04 -1.38 -12.06
C ARG A 28 -8.07 -1.24 -10.93
N VAL A 29 -7.62 -0.82 -9.75
CA VAL A 29 -8.46 -0.73 -8.55
C VAL A 29 -8.85 0.73 -8.25
N LEU A 30 -7.93 1.66 -8.48
CA LEU A 30 -8.09 3.08 -8.19
C LEU A 30 -8.25 3.89 -9.47
N SER A 31 -9.17 4.85 -9.44
CA SER A 31 -9.36 5.84 -10.48
C SER A 31 -9.42 7.27 -9.90
N GLY A 32 -9.20 8.27 -10.75
CA GLY A 32 -9.34 9.69 -10.39
C GLY A 32 -8.53 10.11 -9.16
N GLN A 33 -9.21 10.69 -8.17
CA GLN A 33 -8.58 11.25 -6.96
C GLN A 33 -7.95 10.19 -6.06
N ALA A 34 -8.52 8.98 -6.02
CA ALA A 34 -7.99 7.87 -5.22
C ALA A 34 -6.59 7.45 -5.71
N LEU A 35 -6.42 7.36 -7.03
CA LEU A 35 -5.12 7.09 -7.63
C LEU A 35 -4.12 8.23 -7.39
N ALA A 36 -4.59 9.48 -7.43
CA ALA A 36 -3.75 10.64 -7.13
C ALA A 36 -3.25 10.62 -5.67
N LEU A 37 -4.09 10.19 -4.72
CA LEU A 37 -3.68 10.02 -3.32
C LEU A 37 -2.64 8.92 -3.17
N PHE A 38 -2.85 7.76 -3.79
CA PHE A 38 -1.87 6.67 -3.80
C PHE A 38 -0.49 7.12 -4.32
N ARG A 39 -0.47 7.85 -5.45
CA ARG A 39 0.77 8.39 -6.04
C ARG A 39 1.51 9.38 -5.15
N ARG A 40 0.83 10.02 -4.20
CA ARG A 40 1.42 10.95 -3.24
C ARG A 40 2.00 10.27 -2.00
N MET A 41 1.72 8.99 -1.79
CA MET A 41 2.32 8.21 -0.70
C MET A 41 3.84 8.07 -0.94
N PRO A 42 4.66 7.98 0.11
CA PRO A 42 6.06 7.58 -0.02
C PRO A 42 6.20 6.26 -0.80
N ALA A 43 7.28 6.11 -1.58
CA ALA A 43 7.49 4.91 -2.40
C ALA A 43 7.47 3.59 -1.59
N GLY A 44 7.97 3.63 -0.35
CA GLY A 44 7.89 2.49 0.59
C GLY A 44 6.45 2.12 0.95
N ASP A 45 5.61 3.12 1.20
CA ASP A 45 4.20 2.94 1.55
C ASP A 45 3.39 2.46 0.33
N GLN A 46 3.68 2.98 -0.87
CA GLN A 46 3.09 2.49 -2.12
C GLN A 46 3.41 1.01 -2.34
N ARG A 47 4.67 0.60 -2.12
CA ARG A 47 5.10 -0.79 -2.24
C ARG A 47 4.39 -1.67 -1.21
N HIS A 48 4.38 -1.24 0.05
CA HIS A 48 3.70 -1.95 1.13
C HIS A 48 2.21 -2.19 0.79
N ALA A 49 1.53 -1.15 0.32
CA ALA A 49 0.13 -1.22 -0.07
C ALA A 49 -0.13 -2.19 -1.24
N LEU A 50 0.77 -2.25 -2.23
CA LEU A 50 0.72 -3.22 -3.33
C LEU A 50 0.96 -4.66 -2.84
N ASP A 51 1.90 -4.87 -1.92
CA ASP A 51 2.18 -6.19 -1.33
C ASP A 51 0.98 -6.71 -0.53
N VAL A 52 0.29 -5.83 0.21
CA VAL A 52 -0.96 -6.16 0.92
C VAL A 52 -2.05 -6.56 -0.08
N LEU A 53 -2.26 -5.78 -1.15
CA LEU A 53 -3.24 -6.12 -2.19
C LEU A 53 -2.92 -7.49 -2.83
N ALA A 54 -1.65 -7.76 -3.14
CA ALA A 54 -1.23 -9.04 -3.71
C ALA A 54 -1.51 -10.21 -2.76
N HIS A 55 -1.25 -10.03 -1.46
CA HIS A 55 -1.53 -11.05 -0.45
C HIS A 55 -3.04 -11.32 -0.27
N LEU A 56 -3.88 -10.30 -0.39
CA LEU A 56 -5.34 -10.46 -0.35
C LEU A 56 -5.83 -11.22 -1.58
N CYS A 57 -5.39 -10.86 -2.77
CA CYS A 57 -5.74 -11.55 -4.02
C CYS A 57 -5.30 -13.02 -4.01
N ALA A 58 -4.17 -13.34 -3.38
CA ALA A 58 -3.69 -14.71 -3.23
C ALA A 58 -4.58 -15.58 -2.32
N GLN A 59 -5.38 -14.97 -1.43
CA GLN A 59 -6.30 -15.66 -0.53
C GLN A 59 -7.70 -15.87 -1.13
N GLY A 60 -8.00 -15.26 -2.28
CA GLY A 60 -9.26 -15.42 -2.99
C GLY A 60 -9.78 -14.12 -3.61
N PRO A 61 -11.02 -14.13 -4.13
CA PRO A 61 -11.66 -12.93 -4.66
C PRO A 61 -11.72 -11.81 -3.63
N VAL A 62 -11.16 -10.65 -3.98
CA VAL A 62 -11.14 -9.46 -3.11
C VAL A 62 -12.23 -8.49 -3.58
N PRO A 63 -13.19 -8.12 -2.71
CA PRO A 63 -14.16 -7.07 -3.02
C PRO A 63 -13.45 -5.74 -3.37
N GLN A 64 -14.03 -4.98 -4.29
CA GLN A 64 -13.42 -3.73 -4.77
C GLN A 64 -13.09 -2.76 -3.62
N ASP A 65 -14.01 -2.58 -2.67
CA ASP A 65 -13.82 -1.67 -1.54
C ASP A 65 -12.66 -2.11 -0.63
N LEU A 66 -12.48 -3.42 -0.44
CA LEU A 66 -11.36 -3.98 0.34
C LEU A 66 -10.03 -3.78 -0.40
N ALA A 67 -10.01 -3.92 -1.72
CA ALA A 67 -8.85 -3.65 -2.53
C ALA A 67 -8.47 -2.16 -2.50
N MET A 68 -9.45 -1.26 -2.54
CA MET A 68 -9.23 0.18 -2.41
C MET A 68 -8.69 0.55 -1.02
N ALA A 69 -9.26 -0.02 0.03
CA ALA A 69 -8.79 0.19 1.40
C ALA A 69 -7.35 -0.30 1.59
N ALA A 70 -7.00 -1.47 1.04
CA ALA A 70 -5.63 -2.00 1.08
C ALA A 70 -4.63 -1.05 0.43
N LEU A 71 -4.98 -0.43 -0.71
CA LEU A 71 -4.11 0.49 -1.43
C LEU A 71 -3.97 1.87 -0.75
N LEU A 72 -5.00 2.34 -0.04
CA LEU A 72 -5.05 3.70 0.49
C LEU A 72 -4.89 3.81 2.02
N HIS A 73 -4.74 2.70 2.73
CA HIS A 73 -4.78 2.69 4.20
C HIS A 73 -3.79 3.67 4.87
N ASP A 74 -2.63 3.89 4.26
CA ASP A 74 -1.59 4.79 4.76
C ASP A 74 -1.59 6.18 4.08
N ALA A 75 -2.48 6.43 3.12
CA ALA A 75 -2.59 7.74 2.46
C ALA A 75 -2.96 8.87 3.42
N GLY A 76 -3.69 8.58 4.50
CA GLY A 76 -4.06 9.54 5.53
C GLY A 76 -2.87 10.15 6.30
N LYS A 77 -1.75 9.42 6.39
CA LYS A 77 -0.50 9.93 6.98
C LYS A 77 0.05 11.12 6.20
N ALA A 78 -0.20 11.17 4.89
CA ALA A 78 0.20 12.28 4.03
C ALA A 78 -0.72 13.52 4.16
N LEU A 79 -1.93 13.37 4.72
CA LEU A 79 -2.88 14.45 4.95
C LEU A 79 -2.79 15.07 6.35
N ALA A 80 -2.36 14.30 7.36
CA ALA A 80 -2.29 14.74 8.76
C ALA A 80 -1.14 15.71 9.07
N GLY A 81 -0.31 16.06 8.08
CA GLY A 81 0.81 17.01 8.22
C GLY A 81 0.50 18.44 7.73
N ARG A 82 -0.74 18.92 7.87
CA ARG A 82 -1.11 20.32 7.57
C ARG A 82 -1.59 21.03 8.83
#